data_AF-A0A932NW87-F1
#
_entry.id   AF-A0A932NW87-F1
#
_cell.length_a   1.000
_cell.length_b   1.000
_cell.length_c   1.000
_cell.angle_alpha   90.00
_cell.angle_beta   90.00
_cell.angle_gamma   90.00
#
_symmetry.space_group_name_H-M   'P 1'
#
loop_
_entity.id
_entity.type
_entity.pdbx_description
1 polymer ?
#
loop_
_entity_poly.entity_id
_entity_poly.type
_entity_poly.pdbx_seq_one_letter_code
_entity_poly.pdbx_strand_id
1 'polypeptide(L)' 'MKDSCESCLMPFSKDPGKRESNKYCSLCYKNGELQYKGNDLKEFQRVVYKSMRSREVNPLLAKFYTFMIRFAPRWKHA' A
#
# COMPACT_ATOMS: atom_id res chain seq x y z
N MET A 1 15.72 1.13 -2.93
CA MET A 1 14.47 0.75 -2.23
C MET A 1 14.19 -0.72 -2.53
N LYS A 2 14.66 -1.66 -1.70
CA LYS A 2 14.43 -3.11 -1.88
C LYS A 2 13.48 -3.71 -0.84
N ASP A 3 13.12 -2.95 0.20
CA ASP A 3 12.42 -3.47 1.39
C ASP A 3 11.03 -2.87 1.61
N SER A 4 10.37 -2.40 0.55
CA SER A 4 9.04 -1.78 0.61
C SER A 4 8.14 -2.28 -0.50
N CYS A 5 6.85 -2.39 -0.20
CA CYS A 5 5.81 -2.78 -1.16
C CYS A 5 5.80 -1.85 -2.38
N GLU A 6 5.86 -2.43 -3.57
CA GLU A 6 5.86 -1.68 -4.84
C GLU A 6 4.53 -0.96 -5.11
N SER A 7 3.44 -1.35 -4.42
CA SER A 7 2.10 -0.78 -4.60
C SER A 7 1.78 0.34 -3.61
N CYS A 8 2.10 0.18 -2.32
CA CYS A 8 1.71 1.14 -1.26
C CYS A 8 2.88 1.72 -0.46
N LEU A 9 4.13 1.44 -0.85
CA LEU A 9 5.35 1.82 -0.11
C LEU A 9 5.41 1.34 1.35
N MET A 10 4.54 0.43 1.76
CA MET A 10 4.62 -0.18 3.08
C MET A 10 5.96 -0.90 3.25
N PRO A 11 6.77 -0.53 4.25
CA PRO A 11 7.99 -1.27 4.58
C PRO A 11 7.63 -2.71 4.95
N PHE A 12 8.35 -3.68 4.39
CA PHE A 12 8.08 -5.10 4.66
C PHE A 12 8.31 -5.47 6.13
N SER A 13 9.14 -4.72 6.85
CA SER A 13 9.33 -4.85 8.30
C SER A 13 8.09 -4.48 9.13
N LYS A 14 7.12 -3.77 8.54
CA LYS A 14 5.87 -3.35 9.18
C LYS A 14 4.64 -4.04 8.59
N ASP A 15 4.85 -5.03 7.73
CA ASP A 15 3.76 -5.80 7.15
C ASP A 15 3.14 -6.70 8.22
N PRO A 16 1.84 -6.57 8.55
CA PRO A 16 1.22 -7.34 9.62
C PRO A 16 0.96 -8.81 9.26
N GLY A 17 1.07 -9.19 7.99
CA GLY A 17 0.76 -10.55 7.54
C GLY A 17 1.94 -11.27 6.88
N LYS A 18 1.67 -12.50 6.44
CA LYS A 18 2.64 -13.32 5.71
C LYS A 18 2.63 -12.90 4.24
N ARG A 19 3.78 -12.46 3.73
CA ARG A 19 3.95 -12.10 2.32
C ARG A 19 3.92 -13.35 1.44
N GLU A 20 3.05 -13.34 0.45
CA GLU A 20 3.03 -14.32 -0.65
C GLU A 20 3.90 -13.87 -1.83
N SER A 21 4.18 -12.57 -1.93
CA SER A 21 4.94 -11.96 -3.02
C SER A 21 6.19 -11.27 -2.50
N ASN A 22 7.28 -11.34 -3.28
CA ASN A 22 8.50 -10.59 -3.00
C ASN A 22 8.37 -9.09 -3.32
N LYS A 23 7.36 -8.69 -4.09
CA LYS A 23 7.15 -7.30 -4.55
C LYS A 23 6.12 -6.53 -3.74
N TYR A 24 5.14 -7.25 -3.16
CA TYR A 24 3.97 -6.64 -2.53
C TYR A 24 3.83 -7.09 -1.07
N CYS A 25 3.27 -6.23 -0.22
CA CYS A 25 2.88 -6.61 1.13
C CYS A 25 1.64 -7.51 1.13
N SER A 26 1.41 -8.22 2.23
CA SER A 26 0.28 -9.16 2.38
C SER A 26 -1.09 -8.50 2.30
N LEU A 27 -1.16 -7.17 2.39
CA LEU A 27 -2.40 -6.39 2.26
C LEU A 27 -2.70 -6.02 0.81
N CYS A 28 -1.67 -5.75 0.02
CA CYS A 28 -1.83 -5.39 -1.39
C CYS A 28 -1.98 -6.61 -2.28
N TYR A 29 -1.35 -7.72 -1.91
CA TYR A 29 -1.36 -8.97 -2.68
C TYR A 29 -1.71 -10.13 -1.76
N LYS A 30 -2.79 -10.83 -2.09
CA LYS A 30 -3.33 -11.95 -1.32
C LYS A 30 -4.05 -12.92 -2.24
N ASN A 31 -3.93 -14.22 -1.97
CA ASN A 31 -4.52 -15.29 -2.78
C ASN A 31 -4.06 -15.26 -4.25
N GLY A 32 -2.79 -14.91 -4.49
CA GLY A 32 -2.24 -14.87 -5.85
C GLY A 32 -2.67 -13.66 -6.71
N GLU A 33 -3.42 -12.68 -6.16
CA GLU A 33 -3.79 -11.48 -6.91
C GLU A 33 -3.70 -10.19 -6.09
N LEU A 34 -3.63 -9.06 -6.81
CA LEU A 34 -3.70 -7.74 -6.22
C LEU A 34 -5.12 -7.44 -5.77
N GLN A 35 -5.26 -7.02 -4.51
CA GLN A 35 -6.57 -6.70 -3.93
C GLN A 35 -7.21 -5.47 -4.59
N TYR A 36 -6.40 -4.49 -5.01
CA TYR A 36 -6.87 -3.36 -5.80
C TYR A 36 -6.62 -3.61 -7.29
N LYS A 37 -7.71 -3.79 -8.05
CA LYS A 37 -7.69 -4.08 -9.49
C LYS A 37 -7.76 -2.82 -10.37
N GLY A 38 -8.03 -1.66 -9.79
CA GLY A 38 -8.10 -0.40 -10.52
C GLY A 38 -6.72 0.15 -10.89
N ASN A 39 -6.73 1.24 -11.66
CA ASN A 39 -5.54 1.99 -12.07
C ASN A 39 -5.59 3.47 -11.65
N ASP A 40 -6.52 3.87 -10.78
CA ASP A 40 -6.59 5.24 -10.27
C ASP A 40 -5.81 5.37 -8.95
N LEU A 41 -4.70 6.10 -8.99
CA LEU A 41 -3.88 6.39 -7.82
C LEU A 41 -4.69 7.08 -6.70
N LYS A 42 -5.55 8.06 -7.03
CA LYS A 42 -6.34 8.79 -6.03
C LYS A 42 -7.38 7.87 -5.40
N GLU A 43 -8.00 6.99 -6.18
CA GLU A 43 -8.90 5.98 -5.64
C GLU A 43 -8.14 5.04 -4.69
N PHE A 44 -6.98 4.54 -5.11
CA PHE A 44 -6.15 3.69 -4.27
C PHE A 44 -5.72 4.39 -2.97
N GLN A 45 -5.28 5.65 -3.03
CA GLN A 45 -4.97 6.45 -1.83
C GLN A 45 -6.16 6.53 -0.86
N ARG A 46 -7.40 6.71 -1.36
CA ARG A 46 -8.59 6.70 -0.50
C ARG A 46 -8.83 5.33 0.14
N VAL A 47 -8.62 4.24 -0.60
CA VAL A 47 -8.76 2.87 -0.08
C VAL A 47 -7.75 2.61 1.04
N VAL A 48 -6.47 2.92 0.81
CA VAL A 48 -5.43 2.72 1.83
C VAL A 48 -5.66 3.66 3.03
N TYR A 49 -6.10 4.90 2.80
CA TYR A 49 -6.45 5.83 3.90
C TYR A 49 -7.56 5.26 4.77
N LYS A 50 -8.66 4.79 4.17
CA LYS A 50 -9.77 4.15 4.89
C LYS A 50 -9.30 2.93 5.69
N SER A 51 -8.45 2.09 5.10
CA SER A 51 -7.88 0.91 5.76
C SER A 51 -6.95 1.27 6.93
N MET A 52 -6.16 2.34 6.81
CA MET A 52 -5.34 2.84 7.92
C MET A 52 -6.20 3.41 9.05
N ARG A 53 -7.25 4.17 8.71
CA ARG A 53 -8.18 4.74 9.69
C ARG A 53 -8.97 3.67 10.44
N SER A 54 -9.36 2.57 9.78
CA SER A 54 -10.02 1.44 10.44
C SER A 54 -9.09 0.67 11.40
N ARG A 55 -7.78 0.89 11.33
CA ARG A 55 -6.76 0.30 12.21
C ARG A 55 -6.23 1.31 13.23
N GLU A 56 -6.96 2.40 13.44
CA GLU A 56 -6.64 3.46 14.42
C GLU A 56 -5.29 4.15 14.18
N VAL A 57 -4.72 4.06 12.97
CA VAL A 57 -3.53 4.83 12.61
C VAL A 57 -3.88 6.31 12.65
N ASN A 58 -3.02 7.11 13.30
CA ASN A 58 -3.20 8.56 13.44
C ASN A 58 -3.56 9.20 12.07
N PRO A 59 -4.61 10.05 11.99
CA PRO A 59 -5.05 10.63 10.72
C PRO A 59 -3.95 11.40 9.97
N LEU A 60 -3.06 12.09 10.69
CA LEU A 60 -1.96 12.87 10.10
C LEU A 60 -0.93 11.93 9.46
N LEU A 61 -0.55 10.87 10.17
CA LEU A 61 0.34 9.84 9.64
C LEU A 61 -0.30 9.10 8.46
N ALA A 62 -1.58 8.76 8.55
CA ALA A 62 -2.30 8.12 7.46
C ALA A 62 -2.32 8.98 6.20
N LYS A 63 -2.52 10.30 6.33
CA LYS A 63 -2.41 11.25 5.20
C LYS A 63 -0.99 11.30 4.63
N PHE A 64 0.04 11.34 5.50
CA PHE A 64 1.43 11.31 5.05
C PHE A 64 1.78 10.02 4.29
N TYR A 65 1.46 8.86 4.85
CA TYR A 65 1.72 7.57 4.22
C TYR A 65 0.96 7.41 2.91
N THR A 66 -0.33 7.78 2.87
CA THR A 66 -1.09 7.74 1.61
C THR A 66 -0.58 8.71 0.57
N PHE A 67 -0.12 9.90 0.96
CA PHE A 67 0.53 10.82 0.04
C PHE A 67 1.78 10.20 -0.59
N MET A 68 2.62 9.52 0.21
CA MET A 68 3.84 8.88 -0.31
C MET A 68 3.58 7.78 -1.34
N ILE A 69 2.41 7.11 -1.33
CA ILE A 69 2.06 6.03 -2.27
C ILE A 69 2.28 6.43 -3.73
N ARG A 70 2.11 7.71 -4.08
CA ARG A 70 2.35 8.20 -5.46
C ARG A 70 3.78 7.94 -5.97
N PHE A 71 4.74 7.77 -5.06
CA PHE A 71 6.13 7.49 -5.38
C PHE A 71 6.45 5.99 -5.40
N ALA A 72 5.46 5.12 -5.17
CA ALA A 72 5.67 3.68 -5.26
C ALA A 72 6.00 3.29 -6.72
N PRO A 73 6.88 2.29 -6.92
CA PRO A 73 7.26 1.82 -8.25
C PRO A 73 6.08 1.52 -9.19
N ARG A 74 4.97 0.98 -8.66
CA ARG A 74 3.73 0.72 -9.43
C ARG A 74 3.14 1.98 -10.06
N TRP A 75 3.21 3.12 -9.37
CA TRP A 75 2.57 4.38 -9.76
C TRP A 75 3.51 5.35 -10.47
N LYS A 76 4.78 4.97 -10.65
CA LYS A 76 5.79 5.81 -11.31
C LYS A 76 5.44 6.14 -12.77
N HIS A 77 4.53 5.37 -13.37
CA HIS A 77 4.06 5.51 -14.75
C HIS A 77 2.55 5.83 -14.85
N ALA A 78 1.90 6.15 -13.74
CA ALA A 78 0.45 6.40 -13.65
C ALA A 78 0.10 7.88 -13.61
#